data_AF-C7Z2N3-F1
#
_entry.id   AF-C7Z2N3-F1
#
_cell.length_a   1.000
_cell.length_b   1.000
_cell.length_c   1.000
_cell.angle_alpha   90.00
_cell.angle_beta   90.00
_cell.angle_gamma   90.00
#
_symmetry.space_group_name_H-M   'P 1'
#
loop_
_entity.id
_entity.type
_entity.pdbx_description
1 polymer ?
#
loop_
_entity_poly.entity_id
_entity_poly.type
_entity_poly.pdbx_seq_one_letter_code
_entity_poly.pdbx_strand_id
1 'polypeptide(L)'
;KKCSCVELVNQHFSSVEDSLETFQVLKVLQQSIQSAKSILECNTCFGSWDTNPGTSRNVYLLGSLMSSISSSYGDFFLHQKRIAAESASSGKPIKVLLGQPPDEAATVELALDGQSYGDFIRASLRQELGRLLKLSDAFAERQTRLHNQGHEGCEPGKDCTNVEFVPDEKHPAEVCPRDVDITEVFSCFRTVDQVRAVMMETQKIISA
;
A
#
# COMPACT_ATOMS: atom_id res chain seq x y z
N LYS A 1 -2.34 2.81 25.81
CA LYS A 1 -2.31 1.47 25.19
C LYS A 1 -1.06 1.38 24.30
N LYS A 2 -0.42 0.21 24.16
CA LYS A 2 0.71 0.00 23.23
C LYS A 2 0.17 -0.58 21.90
N CYS A 3 0.72 -0.14 20.77
CA CYS A 3 0.37 -0.59 19.41
C CYS A 3 1.62 -1.21 18.77
N SER A 4 1.46 -2.20 17.88
CA SER A 4 2.57 -2.89 17.17
C SER A 4 2.82 -2.37 15.76
N CYS A 5 2.27 -1.21 15.38
CA CYS A 5 2.34 -0.72 13.99
C CYS A 5 3.77 -0.59 13.47
N VAL A 6 4.71 -0.10 14.28
CA VAL A 6 6.12 0.02 13.88
C VAL A 6 6.77 -1.36 13.71
N GLU A 7 6.46 -2.31 14.60
CA GLU A 7 6.97 -3.68 14.53
C GLU A 7 6.50 -4.38 13.24
N LEU A 8 5.23 -4.20 12.88
CA LEU A 8 4.65 -4.75 11.65
C LEU A 8 5.32 -4.19 10.38
N VAL A 9 5.69 -2.91 10.38
CA VAL A 9 6.43 -2.31 9.25
C VAL A 9 7.87 -2.80 9.20
N ASN A 10 8.56 -2.86 10.34
CA ASN A 10 9.92 -3.39 10.39
C ASN A 10 9.97 -4.85 9.91
N GLN A 11 8.98 -5.66 10.30
CA GLN A 11 8.87 -7.05 9.84
C GLN A 11 8.77 -7.15 8.31
N HIS A 12 8.04 -6.25 7.65
CA HIS A 12 7.96 -6.20 6.19
C HIS A 12 9.35 -5.98 5.57
N PHE A 13 10.03 -4.90 5.96
CA PHE A 13 11.32 -4.55 5.36
C PHE A 13 12.38 -5.62 5.57
N SER A 14 12.44 -6.21 6.77
CA SER A 14 13.36 -7.32 7.03
C SER A 14 13.04 -8.59 6.24
N SER A 15 11.77 -8.87 5.93
CA SER A 15 11.39 -10.12 5.26
C SER A 15 11.44 -10.03 3.73
N VAL A 16 11.30 -8.83 3.17
CA VAL A 16 11.29 -8.62 1.71
C VAL A 16 12.69 -8.68 1.11
N GLU A 17 13.70 -8.12 1.78
CA GLU A 17 15.09 -8.12 1.29
C GLU A 17 15.61 -9.54 1.02
N ASP A 18 15.23 -10.51 1.85
CA ASP A 18 15.71 -11.89 1.75
C ASP A 18 14.97 -12.75 0.71
N SER A 19 13.82 -12.30 0.20
CA SER A 19 12.88 -13.18 -0.51
C SER A 19 12.48 -12.74 -1.93
N LEU A 20 12.87 -11.54 -2.38
CA LEU A 20 12.33 -10.82 -3.55
C LEU A 20 12.27 -11.63 -4.86
N GLU A 21 13.19 -12.57 -5.06
CA GLU A 21 13.31 -13.36 -6.29
C GLU A 21 12.47 -14.64 -6.28
N THR A 22 12.02 -15.07 -5.10
CA THR A 22 11.31 -16.35 -4.92
C THR A 22 9.82 -16.14 -4.73
N PHE A 23 9.02 -17.19 -4.97
CA PHE A 23 7.59 -17.17 -4.64
C PHE A 23 7.29 -16.96 -3.15
N GLN A 24 8.29 -17.08 -2.26
CA GLN A 24 8.12 -16.76 -0.84
C GLN A 24 7.80 -15.28 -0.64
N VAL A 25 8.29 -14.39 -1.52
CA VAL A 25 7.97 -12.95 -1.45
C VAL A 25 6.46 -12.72 -1.50
N LEU A 26 5.71 -13.50 -2.28
CA LEU A 26 4.26 -13.33 -2.38
C LEU A 26 3.57 -13.57 -1.03
N LYS A 27 4.04 -14.55 -0.26
CA LYS A 27 3.54 -14.81 1.09
C LYS A 27 3.86 -13.66 2.03
N VAL A 28 5.08 -13.13 1.96
CA VAL A 28 5.52 -11.96 2.74
C VAL A 28 4.67 -10.73 2.39
N LEU A 29 4.42 -10.48 1.09
CA LEU A 29 3.64 -9.33 0.62
C LEU A 29 2.16 -9.47 1.01
N GLN A 30 1.58 -10.66 0.93
CA GLN A 30 0.21 -10.92 1.43
C GLN A 30 0.09 -10.65 2.94
N GLN A 31 1.05 -11.11 3.74
CA GLN A 31 1.11 -10.78 5.17
C GLN A 31 1.27 -9.27 5.39
N SER A 32 2.07 -8.60 4.56
CA SER A 32 2.31 -7.15 4.63
C SER A 32 1.06 -6.34 4.29
N ILE A 33 0.21 -6.80 3.36
CA ILE A 33 -1.11 -6.21 3.12
C ILE A 33 -1.99 -6.30 4.38
N GLN A 34 -1.97 -7.45 5.06
CA GLN A 34 -2.72 -7.62 6.31
C GLN A 34 -2.17 -6.73 7.44
N SER A 35 -0.85 -6.54 7.50
CA SER A 35 -0.20 -5.56 8.38
C SER A 35 -0.67 -4.14 8.07
N ALA A 36 -0.67 -3.73 6.80
CA ALA A 36 -1.12 -2.41 6.37
C ALA A 36 -2.59 -2.16 6.72
N LYS A 37 -3.47 -3.16 6.55
CA LYS A 37 -4.86 -3.11 7.01
C LYS A 37 -4.96 -2.94 8.53
N SER A 38 -4.21 -3.73 9.29
CA SER A 38 -4.21 -3.66 10.76
C SER A 38 -3.69 -2.31 11.28
N ILE A 39 -2.72 -1.72 10.59
CA ILE A 39 -2.23 -0.37 10.85
C ILE A 39 -3.34 0.64 10.58
N LEU A 40 -4.01 0.59 9.42
CA LEU A 40 -5.09 1.51 9.06
C LEU A 40 -6.24 1.54 10.09
N GLU A 41 -6.54 0.39 10.70
CA GLU A 41 -7.59 0.19 11.71
C GLU A 41 -7.11 0.44 13.17
N CYS A 42 -5.84 0.77 13.39
CA CYS A 42 -5.26 0.81 14.73
C CYS A 42 -5.69 2.04 15.56
N ASN A 43 -6.71 1.87 16.40
CA ASN A 43 -7.22 2.92 17.29
C ASN A 43 -6.21 3.50 18.30
N THR A 44 -5.05 2.86 18.54
CA THR A 44 -4.01 3.48 19.40
C THR A 44 -3.18 4.49 18.62
N CYS A 45 -2.86 4.14 17.39
CA CYS A 45 -2.00 4.92 16.52
C CYS A 45 -2.82 5.89 15.64
N PHE A 46 -4.15 5.74 15.64
CA PHE A 46 -5.12 6.41 14.77
C PHE A 46 -6.50 6.67 15.42
N GLY A 47 -6.62 6.60 16.76
CA GLY A 47 -7.88 6.78 17.50
C GLY A 47 -8.40 8.22 17.56
N SER A 48 -9.49 8.45 18.32
CA SER A 48 -10.16 9.74 18.42
C SER A 48 -9.22 10.90 18.73
N TRP A 49 -9.47 12.01 18.04
CA TRP A 49 -8.69 13.26 18.07
C TRP A 49 -8.50 13.80 19.50
N ASP A 50 -9.45 13.51 20.39
CA ASP A 50 -9.54 13.89 21.81
C ASP A 50 -8.32 13.47 22.65
N THR A 51 -7.37 12.70 22.11
CA THR A 51 -6.20 12.20 22.84
C THR A 51 -4.84 12.75 22.39
N ASN A 52 -4.74 13.38 21.21
CA ASN A 52 -3.52 14.08 20.79
C ASN A 52 -3.77 14.88 19.47
N PRO A 53 -3.70 16.23 19.48
CA PRO A 53 -3.97 17.07 18.30
C PRO A 53 -2.88 16.99 17.21
N GLY A 54 -1.94 16.05 17.29
CA GLY A 54 -0.91 15.82 16.28
C GLY A 54 -1.40 14.89 15.16
N THR A 55 -2.15 15.43 14.22
CA THR A 55 -2.86 14.77 13.08
C THR A 55 -1.98 14.10 12.03
N SER A 56 -0.81 13.53 12.36
CA SER A 56 0.16 13.06 11.34
C SER A 56 0.95 11.79 11.68
N ARG A 57 0.74 11.13 12.81
CA ARG A 57 1.85 10.30 13.35
C ARG A 57 2.20 9.02 12.59
N ASN A 58 1.38 8.51 11.66
CA ASN A 58 1.70 7.30 10.91
C ASN A 58 1.27 7.30 9.43
N VAL A 59 0.93 8.47 8.87
CA VAL A 59 0.63 8.59 7.43
C VAL A 59 1.84 8.15 6.60
N TYR A 60 3.03 8.65 6.96
CA TYR A 60 4.29 8.23 6.36
C TYR A 60 4.60 6.75 6.58
N LEU A 61 4.35 6.23 7.79
CA LEU A 61 4.62 4.83 8.11
C LEU A 61 3.79 3.89 7.23
N LEU A 62 2.48 4.12 7.17
CA LEU A 62 1.56 3.35 6.32
C LEU A 62 1.86 3.58 4.83
N GLY A 63 2.13 4.82 4.44
CA GLY A 63 2.48 5.17 3.06
C GLY A 63 3.76 4.48 2.57
N SER A 64 4.81 4.46 3.39
CA SER A 64 6.06 3.75 3.09
C SER A 64 5.83 2.25 2.96
N LEU A 65 5.07 1.65 3.87
CA LEU A 65 4.72 0.22 3.79
C LEU A 65 3.97 -0.09 2.49
N MET A 66 2.92 0.67 2.18
CA MET A 66 2.10 0.43 0.98
C MET A 66 2.87 0.68 -0.32
N SER A 67 3.73 1.70 -0.34
CA SER A 67 4.62 1.97 -1.48
C SER A 67 5.62 0.83 -1.67
N SER A 68 6.24 0.35 -0.58
CA SER A 68 7.17 -0.78 -0.61
C SER A 68 6.50 -2.06 -1.11
N ILE A 69 5.33 -2.42 -0.57
CA ILE A 69 4.54 -3.56 -1.06
C ILE A 69 4.28 -3.45 -2.57
N SER A 70 3.90 -2.25 -3.03
CA SER A 70 3.61 -1.99 -4.45
C SER A 70 4.85 -2.17 -5.32
N SER A 71 5.99 -1.57 -4.95
CA SER A 71 7.23 -1.70 -5.70
C SER A 71 7.71 -3.15 -5.72
N SER A 72 7.66 -3.86 -4.59
CA SER A 72 8.07 -5.27 -4.52
C SER A 72 7.25 -6.19 -5.41
N TYR A 73 5.95 -5.93 -5.62
CA TYR A 73 5.18 -6.66 -6.65
C TYR A 73 5.69 -6.39 -8.06
N GLY A 74 6.08 -5.15 -8.36
CA GLY A 74 6.68 -4.77 -9.64
C GLY A 74 8.03 -5.45 -9.86
N ASP A 75 8.92 -5.40 -8.87
CA ASP A 75 10.24 -6.02 -8.93
C ASP A 75 10.15 -7.54 -9.08
N PHE A 76 9.27 -8.18 -8.31
CA PHE A 76 8.98 -9.60 -8.45
C PHE A 76 8.49 -9.93 -9.87
N PHE A 77 7.54 -9.16 -10.41
CA PHE A 77 7.06 -9.37 -11.77
C PHE A 77 8.17 -9.24 -12.82
N LEU A 78 9.02 -8.23 -12.71
CA LEU A 78 10.13 -8.02 -13.63
C LEU A 78 11.12 -9.20 -13.59
N HIS A 79 11.39 -9.73 -12.40
CA HIS A 79 12.20 -10.93 -12.23
C HIS A 79 11.54 -12.14 -12.91
N GLN A 80 10.25 -12.39 -12.65
CA GLN A 80 9.53 -13.52 -13.27
C GLN A 80 9.39 -13.38 -14.79
N LYS A 81 9.25 -12.15 -15.30
CA LYS A 81 9.20 -11.85 -16.74
C LYS A 81 10.52 -12.18 -17.43
N ARG A 82 11.66 -12.00 -16.75
CA ARG A 82 12.97 -12.42 -17.27
C ARG A 82 13.04 -13.95 -17.41
N ILE A 83 12.60 -14.68 -16.39
CA ILE A 83 12.56 -16.16 -16.41
C ILE A 83 11.64 -16.66 -17.54
N ALA A 84 10.47 -16.02 -17.72
CA ALA A 84 9.56 -16.31 -18.82
C ALA A 84 10.23 -16.15 -20.20
N ALA A 85 10.97 -15.06 -20.40
CA ALA A 85 11.69 -14.79 -21.64
C ALA A 85 12.81 -15.80 -21.91
N GLU A 86 13.57 -16.19 -20.89
CA GLU A 86 14.61 -17.22 -20.98
C GLU A 86 14.02 -18.58 -21.36
N SER A 87 12.90 -18.97 -20.77
CA SER A 87 12.16 -20.18 -21.15
C SER A 87 11.71 -20.14 -22.61
N ALA A 88 11.14 -19.02 -23.07
CA ALA A 88 10.71 -18.85 -24.45
C ALA A 88 11.88 -18.95 -25.45
N SER A 89 13.05 -18.38 -25.11
CA SER A 89 14.24 -18.45 -25.98
C SER A 89 14.91 -19.83 -26.00
N SER A 90 14.88 -20.55 -24.88
CA SER A 90 15.56 -21.84 -24.72
C SER A 90 14.69 -23.04 -25.09
N GLY A 91 13.38 -22.84 -25.20
CA GLY A 91 12.38 -23.90 -25.40
C GLY A 91 12.20 -24.81 -24.19
N LYS A 92 12.84 -24.51 -23.06
CA LYS A 92 12.73 -25.31 -21.82
C LYS A 92 11.53 -24.85 -21.01
N PRO A 93 10.60 -25.73 -20.64
CA PRO A 93 9.44 -25.35 -19.83
C PRO A 93 9.86 -25.02 -18.40
N ILE A 94 9.12 -24.10 -17.78
CA ILE A 94 9.24 -23.73 -16.38
C ILE A 94 8.38 -24.68 -15.55
N LYS A 95 8.98 -25.27 -14.52
CA LYS A 95 8.29 -26.14 -13.57
C LYS A 95 7.76 -25.33 -12.41
N VAL A 96 6.45 -25.41 -12.16
CA VAL A 96 5.79 -24.74 -11.06
C VAL A 96 5.09 -25.78 -10.19
N LEU A 97 5.38 -25.78 -8.89
CA LEU A 97 4.69 -26.62 -7.91
C LEU A 97 3.51 -25.86 -7.33
N LEU A 98 2.31 -26.41 -7.47
CA LEU A 98 1.08 -25.90 -6.86
C LEU A 98 0.64 -26.84 -5.74
N GLY A 99 0.29 -26.31 -4.57
CA GLY A 99 -0.21 -27.11 -3.44
C GLY A 99 0.07 -26.46 -2.09
N GLN A 100 -0.27 -27.16 -1.01
CA GLN A 100 0.09 -26.76 0.36
C GLN A 100 1.25 -27.62 0.87
N PRO A 101 2.49 -27.10 0.91
CA PRO A 101 3.58 -27.76 1.60
C PRO A 101 3.23 -27.92 3.09
N PRO A 102 3.67 -29.00 3.76
CA PRO A 102 4.60 -30.03 3.27
C PRO A 102 3.91 -31.30 2.71
N ASP A 103 2.59 -31.30 2.48
CA ASP A 103 1.90 -32.49 1.99
C ASP A 103 2.19 -32.72 0.50
N GLU A 104 3.21 -33.52 0.21
CA GLU A 104 3.63 -33.87 -1.15
C GLU A 104 2.48 -34.48 -1.97
N ALA A 105 1.56 -35.21 -1.33
CA ALA A 105 0.38 -35.80 -1.99
C ALA A 105 -0.66 -34.74 -2.42
N ALA A 106 -0.57 -33.52 -1.87
CA ALA A 106 -1.39 -32.37 -2.22
C ALA A 106 -0.66 -31.38 -3.16
N THR A 107 0.47 -31.79 -3.76
CA THR A 107 1.21 -30.98 -4.72
C THR A 107 1.07 -31.48 -6.16
N VAL A 108 0.94 -30.56 -7.10
CA VAL A 108 0.89 -30.80 -8.55
C VAL A 108 2.01 -30.02 -9.21
N GLU A 109 2.85 -30.70 -9.99
CA GLU A 109 3.85 -30.05 -10.85
C GLU A 109 3.21 -29.69 -12.20
N LEU A 110 3.28 -28.41 -12.56
CA LEU A 110 2.93 -27.91 -13.87
C LEU A 110 4.19 -27.58 -14.66
N ALA A 111 4.24 -28.00 -15.92
CA ALA A 111 5.25 -27.56 -16.88
C ALA A 111 4.61 -26.51 -17.79
N LEU A 112 5.06 -25.26 -17.70
CA LEU A 112 4.53 -24.13 -18.45
C LEU A 112 5.59 -23.64 -19.45
N ASP A 113 5.18 -23.33 -20.67
CA ASP A 113 6.01 -22.51 -21.55
C ASP A 113 6.15 -21.08 -21.00
N GLY A 114 7.12 -20.32 -21.51
CA GLY A 114 7.39 -18.97 -21.05
C GLY A 114 6.18 -18.02 -21.15
N GLN A 115 5.36 -18.16 -22.19
CA GLN A 115 4.17 -17.31 -22.38
C GLN A 115 3.10 -17.63 -21.32
N SER A 116 2.76 -18.91 -21.18
CA SER A 116 1.79 -19.42 -20.21
C SER A 116 2.21 -19.10 -18.78
N TYR A 117 3.51 -19.20 -18.47
CA TYR A 117 4.07 -18.79 -17.19
C TYR A 117 3.90 -17.28 -16.93
N GLY A 118 4.29 -16.44 -17.91
CA GLY A 118 4.14 -14.99 -17.80
C GLY A 118 2.69 -14.56 -17.58
N ASP A 119 1.75 -15.18 -18.30
CA ASP A 119 0.32 -14.91 -18.16
C ASP A 119 -0.22 -15.35 -16.78
N PHE A 120 0.23 -16.50 -16.28
CA PHE A 120 -0.11 -16.98 -14.94
C PHE A 120 0.35 -16.01 -13.84
N ILE A 121 1.61 -15.54 -13.89
CA ILE A 121 2.13 -14.58 -12.92
C ILE A 121 1.38 -13.25 -13.01
N ARG A 122 1.15 -12.74 -14.22
CA ARG A 122 0.41 -11.50 -14.44
C ARG A 122 -1.01 -11.56 -13.85
N ALA A 123 -1.73 -12.65 -14.11
CA ALA A 123 -3.09 -12.85 -13.59
C ALA A 123 -3.10 -12.89 -12.05
N SER A 124 -2.15 -13.60 -11.45
CA SER A 124 -2.02 -13.73 -10.00
C SER A 124 -1.75 -12.38 -9.33
N LEU A 125 -0.83 -11.58 -9.88
CA LEU A 125 -0.47 -10.28 -9.32
C LEU A 125 -1.57 -9.23 -9.48
N ARG A 126 -2.36 -9.27 -10.57
CA ARG A 126 -3.50 -8.36 -10.74
C ARG A 126 -4.50 -8.45 -9.59
N GLN A 127 -4.75 -9.66 -9.06
CA GLN A 127 -5.64 -9.84 -7.92
C GLN A 127 -5.07 -9.19 -6.65
N GLU A 128 -3.78 -9.35 -6.40
CA GLU A 128 -3.12 -8.76 -5.22
C GLU A 128 -3.04 -7.24 -5.32
N LEU A 129 -2.75 -6.67 -6.50
CA LEU A 129 -2.81 -5.23 -6.73
C LEU A 129 -4.22 -4.67 -6.51
N GLY A 130 -5.26 -5.41 -6.91
CA GLY A 130 -6.65 -5.03 -6.65
C GLY A 130 -6.97 -4.95 -5.15
N ARG A 131 -6.36 -5.81 -4.31
CA ARG A 131 -6.49 -5.71 -2.84
C ARG A 131 -5.76 -4.49 -2.29
N LEU A 132 -4.56 -4.22 -2.80
CA LEU A 132 -3.78 -3.06 -2.38
C LEU A 132 -4.47 -1.75 -2.78
N LEU A 133 -5.15 -1.71 -3.93
CA LEU A 133 -5.90 -0.53 -4.41
C LEU A 133 -7.03 -0.18 -3.46
N LYS A 134 -7.83 -1.18 -3.06
CA LYS A 134 -8.88 -0.99 -2.05
C LYS A 134 -8.32 -0.44 -0.74
N LEU A 135 -7.12 -0.89 -0.34
CA LEU A 135 -6.47 -0.38 0.86
C LEU A 135 -5.99 1.07 0.69
N SER A 136 -5.52 1.45 -0.51
CA SER A 136 -5.14 2.83 -0.84
C SER A 136 -6.34 3.77 -0.80
N ASP A 137 -7.48 3.33 -1.33
CA ASP A 137 -8.72 4.11 -1.25
C ASP A 137 -9.20 4.27 0.19
N ALA A 138 -9.16 3.21 1.00
CA ALA A 138 -9.49 3.28 2.42
C ALA A 138 -8.51 4.18 3.20
N PHE A 139 -7.24 4.21 2.81
CA PHE A 139 -6.23 5.11 3.38
C PHE A 139 -6.55 6.57 3.06
N ALA A 140 -6.89 6.87 1.80
CA ALA A 140 -7.31 8.21 1.36
C ALA A 140 -8.59 8.67 2.08
N GLU A 141 -9.63 7.83 2.08
CA GLU A 141 -10.91 8.12 2.75
C GLU A 141 -10.70 8.40 4.24
N ARG A 142 -9.82 7.64 4.89
CA ARG A 142 -9.47 7.88 6.28
C ARG A 142 -8.80 9.24 6.48
N GLN A 143 -7.86 9.64 5.63
CA GLN A 143 -7.23 10.97 5.73
C GLN A 143 -8.28 12.07 5.52
N THR A 144 -9.14 11.94 4.51
CA THR A 144 -10.26 12.86 4.27
C THR A 144 -11.18 12.96 5.48
N ARG A 145 -11.56 11.83 6.10
CA ARG A 145 -12.39 11.82 7.30
C ARG A 145 -11.74 12.55 8.47
N LEU A 146 -10.44 12.35 8.70
CA LEU A 146 -9.73 13.06 9.76
C LEU A 146 -9.69 14.57 9.52
N HIS A 147 -9.47 15.00 8.27
CA HIS A 147 -9.49 16.41 7.92
C HIS A 147 -10.90 17.01 8.05
N ASN A 148 -11.94 16.27 7.65
CA ASN A 148 -13.33 16.70 7.75
C ASN A 148 -13.86 16.79 9.20
N GLN A 149 -13.21 16.12 10.15
CA GLN A 149 -13.51 16.27 11.58
C GLN A 149 -13.18 17.68 12.10
N GLY A 150 -12.44 18.48 11.32
CA GLY A 150 -12.16 19.88 11.64
C GLY A 150 -11.18 20.03 12.81
N HIS A 151 -10.79 21.28 13.07
CA HIS A 151 -10.10 21.63 14.32
C HIS A 151 -11.13 21.69 15.47
N GLU A 152 -10.65 21.52 16.71
CA GLU A 152 -11.37 21.44 18.00
C GLU A 152 -12.53 22.43 18.21
N GLY A 153 -12.64 23.52 17.43
CA GLY A 153 -13.65 24.57 17.58
C GLY A 153 -14.71 24.72 16.48
N CYS A 154 -14.67 23.97 15.36
CA CYS A 154 -15.60 24.23 14.24
C CYS A 154 -16.85 23.32 14.30
N GLU A 155 -17.96 23.86 14.82
CA GLU A 155 -19.26 23.17 14.90
C GLU A 155 -19.91 22.97 13.51
N PRO A 156 -20.65 21.88 13.28
CA PRO A 156 -21.45 21.72 12.06
C PRO A 156 -22.51 22.83 11.92
N GLY A 157 -22.45 23.59 10.84
CA GLY A 157 -23.42 24.68 10.57
C GLY A 157 -23.14 26.02 11.26
N LYS A 158 -21.98 26.18 11.90
CA LYS A 158 -21.47 27.49 12.37
C LYS A 158 -20.26 27.93 11.57
N ASP A 159 -20.07 29.24 11.45
CA ASP A 159 -18.91 29.84 10.81
C ASP A 159 -17.62 29.48 11.58
N CYS A 160 -16.59 29.02 10.87
CA CYS A 160 -15.34 28.62 11.48
C CYS A 160 -14.55 29.88 11.89
N THR A 161 -13.96 29.88 13.09
CA THR A 161 -13.27 31.08 13.64
C THR A 161 -11.89 31.33 13.03
N ASN A 162 -11.42 30.45 12.15
CA ASN A 162 -10.16 30.61 11.43
C ASN A 162 -10.41 31.22 10.04
N VAL A 163 -9.43 32.00 9.57
CA VAL A 163 -9.50 32.80 8.34
C VAL A 163 -9.87 31.95 7.10
N GLU A 164 -10.84 32.43 6.33
CA GLU A 164 -11.31 31.87 5.05
C GLU A 164 -10.27 31.91 3.92
N PHE A 165 -9.24 32.76 4.05
CA PHE A 165 -8.22 32.95 3.03
C PHE A 165 -6.85 32.56 3.57
N VAL A 166 -6.02 32.00 2.68
CA VAL A 166 -4.58 31.80 2.89
C VAL A 166 -3.88 33.13 2.53
N PRO A 167 -3.45 33.98 3.48
CA PRO A 167 -2.39 34.92 3.17
C PRO A 167 -1.12 34.09 2.92
N ASP A 168 -0.25 34.53 1.99
CA ASP A 168 1.02 33.87 1.64
C ASP A 168 1.95 33.55 2.84
N GLU A 169 1.63 34.06 4.03
CA GLU A 169 2.43 33.98 5.26
C GLU A 169 1.89 33.00 6.32
N LYS A 170 0.73 32.34 6.13
CA LYS A 170 0.15 31.44 7.17
C LYS A 170 0.41 29.96 6.94
N HIS A 171 0.60 29.23 8.05
CA HIS A 171 0.85 27.80 8.03
C HIS A 171 -0.42 27.01 7.63
N PRO A 172 -0.33 25.93 6.82
CA PRO A 172 -1.49 25.14 6.38
C PRO A 172 -2.38 24.58 7.51
N ALA A 173 -1.83 24.47 8.73
CA ALA A 173 -2.55 24.05 9.94
C ALA A 173 -3.53 25.12 10.48
N GLU A 174 -3.49 26.35 9.98
CA GLU A 174 -4.35 27.44 10.41
C GLU A 174 -5.62 27.56 9.55
N VAL A 175 -5.70 26.84 8.45
CA VAL A 175 -6.82 26.90 7.49
C VAL A 175 -7.87 25.85 7.84
N CYS A 176 -9.14 26.20 7.75
CA CYS A 176 -10.25 25.27 7.94
C CYS A 176 -10.24 24.20 6.82
N PRO A 177 -10.17 22.89 7.12
CA PRO A 177 -10.18 21.85 6.09
C PRO A 177 -11.50 21.77 5.28
N ARG A 178 -12.57 22.48 5.68
CA ARG A 178 -13.84 22.51 4.95
C ARG A 178 -13.85 23.53 3.81
N ASP A 179 -12.98 24.53 3.88
CA ASP A 179 -13.02 25.70 2.99
C ASP A 179 -11.90 25.67 1.93
N VAL A 180 -11.09 24.61 1.91
CA VAL A 180 -10.00 24.41 0.95
C VAL A 180 -9.97 22.98 0.42
N ASP A 181 -9.37 22.79 -0.75
CA ASP A 181 -9.03 21.45 -1.22
C ASP A 181 -7.89 20.88 -0.35
N ILE A 182 -8.27 20.00 0.58
CA ILE A 182 -7.34 19.38 1.51
C ILE A 182 -6.26 18.54 0.82
N THR A 183 -6.53 18.06 -0.39
CA THR A 183 -5.59 17.22 -1.14
C THR A 183 -4.43 18.04 -1.72
N GLU A 184 -4.66 19.31 -2.03
CA GLU A 184 -3.63 20.22 -2.53
C GLU A 184 -2.85 20.92 -1.42
N VAL A 185 -3.50 21.16 -0.27
CA VAL A 185 -2.96 22.00 0.80
C VAL A 185 -2.13 21.22 1.84
N PHE A 186 -2.46 19.95 2.12
CA PHE A 186 -1.85 19.21 3.24
C PHE A 186 -0.87 18.12 2.80
N SER A 187 0.30 18.09 3.45
CA SER A 187 1.39 17.15 3.13
C SER A 187 1.05 15.68 3.38
N CYS A 188 0.08 15.38 4.23
CA CYS A 188 -0.40 14.01 4.46
C CYS A 188 -1.04 13.40 3.19
N PHE A 189 -1.69 14.22 2.34
CA PHE A 189 -2.23 13.77 1.07
C PHE A 189 -1.14 13.54 0.03
N ARG A 190 -0.01 14.26 0.10
CA ARG A 190 1.17 13.96 -0.74
C ARG A 190 1.66 12.52 -0.57
N THR A 191 1.56 11.96 0.64
CA THR A 191 1.88 10.54 0.88
C THR A 191 0.84 9.61 0.24
N VAL A 192 -0.46 9.97 0.31
CA VAL A 192 -1.52 9.22 -0.38
C VAL A 192 -1.27 9.22 -1.90
N ASP A 193 -0.93 10.38 -2.46
CA ASP A 193 -0.63 10.54 -3.88
C ASP A 193 0.63 9.78 -4.27
N GLN A 194 1.67 9.79 -3.44
CA GLN A 194 2.88 9.00 -3.66
C GLN A 194 2.56 7.50 -3.71
N VAL A 195 1.75 6.98 -2.77
CA VAL A 195 1.31 5.58 -2.79
C VAL A 195 0.58 5.29 -4.09
N ARG A 196 -0.39 6.14 -4.48
CA ARG A 196 -1.14 5.97 -5.74
C ARG A 196 -0.23 6.00 -6.96
N ALA A 197 0.75 6.91 -7.00
CA ALA A 197 1.69 7.02 -8.11
C ALA A 197 2.55 5.75 -8.26
N VAL A 198 3.10 5.24 -7.15
CA VAL A 198 3.86 3.97 -7.15
C VAL A 198 2.98 2.81 -7.61
N MET A 199 1.75 2.73 -7.11
CA MET A 199 0.80 1.69 -7.52
C MET A 199 0.44 1.73 -9.00
N MET A 200 0.20 2.93 -9.55
CA MET A 200 -0.05 3.10 -10.98
C MET A 200 1.15 2.65 -11.81
N GLU A 201 2.37 2.94 -11.37
CA GLU A 201 3.57 2.51 -12.07
C GLU A 201 3.73 0.99 -12.02
N THR A 202 3.56 0.37 -10.84
CA THR A 202 3.54 -1.08 -10.68
C THR A 202 2.46 -1.72 -11.57
N GLN A 203 1.27 -1.14 -11.65
CA GLN A 203 0.19 -1.65 -12.50
C GLN A 203 0.56 -1.58 -13.99
N LYS A 204 1.23 -0.50 -14.44
CA LYS A 204 1.74 -0.40 -15.82
C LYS A 204 2.78 -1.48 -16.11
N ILE A 205 3.74 -1.66 -15.20
CA ILE A 205 4.79 -2.70 -15.30
C ILE A 205 4.16 -4.08 -15.49
N ILE A 206 3.18 -4.44 -14.67
CA ILE A 206 2.53 -5.76 -14.71
C ILE A 206 1.61 -5.91 -15.93
N SER A 207 1.01 -4.82 -16.42
CA SER A 207 0.09 -4.87 -17.55
C SER A 207 0.80 -4.90 -18.91
N ALA A 208 2.08 -4.54 -18.97
CA ALA A 208 2.93 -4.57 -20.16
C ALA A 208 3.48 -5.97 -20.51
#